data_AF-A0A660VAG3-F1
#
_entry.id   AF-A0A660VAG3-F1
#
_cell.length_a   1.000
_cell.length_b   1.000
_cell.length_c   1.000
_cell.angle_alpha   90.00
_cell.angle_beta   90.00
_cell.angle_gamma   90.00
#
_symmetry.space_group_name_H-M   'P 1'
#
loop_
_entity.id
_entity.type
_entity.pdbx_description
1 polymer ?
#
loop_
_entity_poly.entity_id
_entity_poly.type
_entity_poly.pdbx_seq_one_letter_code
_entity_poly.pdbx_strand_id
1 'polypeptide(L)'
;MVRGASGGGAEVGHAPFAPDGARCVCGRHGCFEAYAGGWAIEAHYEKMTGRRLKASEIWARRREDSSAAEVWRRAIEALAHLLLTLSAVADVGAEVLRGAIGERGGGRADEVAAAYKDLVGDGWGAADVAPAKLRRDATLVGAALLAL
;
A
#
# COMPACT_ATOMS: atom_id res chain seq x y z
N MET A 1 5.95 -4.86 17.82
CA MET A 1 5.33 -5.87 16.93
C MET A 1 3.96 -6.19 17.50
N VAL A 2 2.87 -5.97 16.74
CA VAL A 2 1.52 -6.34 17.17
C VAL A 2 1.26 -7.76 16.66
N ARG A 3 1.36 -8.76 17.54
CA ARG A 3 1.09 -10.17 17.17
C ARG A 3 -0.39 -10.53 17.18
N GLY A 4 -1.17 -9.95 18.11
CA GLY A 4 -2.55 -10.36 18.35
C GLY A 4 -2.65 -11.74 19.01
N ALA A 5 -3.84 -12.09 19.53
CA ALA A 5 -4.05 -13.32 20.28
C ALA A 5 -3.80 -14.61 19.47
N SER A 6 -3.97 -14.55 18.14
CA SER A 6 -3.84 -15.68 17.22
C SER A 6 -2.71 -15.51 16.19
N GLY A 7 -1.85 -14.49 16.34
CA GLY A 7 -0.80 -14.20 15.36
C GLY A 7 -1.23 -13.38 14.14
N GLY A 8 -2.53 -13.06 14.00
CA GLY A 8 -3.07 -12.24 12.90
C GLY A 8 -3.06 -10.73 13.16
N GLY A 9 -2.30 -10.25 14.14
CA GLY A 9 -2.16 -8.83 14.40
C GLY A 9 -1.53 -8.10 13.21
N ALA A 10 -2.01 -6.88 12.95
CA ALA A 10 -1.55 -6.02 11.87
C ALA A 10 -1.79 -6.53 10.42
N GLU A 11 -2.72 -7.47 10.22
CA GLU A 11 -3.25 -7.85 8.89
C GLU A 11 -4.17 -6.74 8.28
N VAL A 12 -3.69 -5.50 8.32
CA VAL A 12 -4.44 -4.28 7.99
C VAL A 12 -4.77 -4.17 6.50
N GLY A 13 -4.04 -4.88 5.64
CA GLY A 13 -4.36 -4.97 4.21
C GLY A 13 -5.75 -5.57 3.94
N HIS A 14 -6.32 -6.29 4.90
CA HIS A 14 -7.66 -6.85 4.80
C HIS A 14 -8.77 -5.99 5.44
N ALA A 15 -8.42 -4.86 6.04
CA ALA A 15 -9.42 -3.90 6.51
C ALA A 15 -10.22 -3.32 5.32
N PRO A 16 -11.52 -2.99 5.51
CA PRO A 16 -12.36 -2.48 4.43
C PRO A 16 -11.99 -1.03 4.08
N PHE A 17 -11.67 -0.81 2.82
CA PHE A 17 -11.53 0.50 2.18
C PHE A 17 -12.81 0.90 1.43
N ALA A 18 -13.38 -0.03 0.67
CA ALA A 18 -14.59 0.19 -0.11
C ALA A 18 -15.52 -1.02 0.03
N PRO A 19 -16.41 -1.08 1.05
CA PRO A 19 -17.13 -2.31 1.44
C PRO A 19 -17.81 -3.10 0.31
N ASP A 20 -18.38 -2.41 -0.68
CA ASP A 20 -19.04 -3.01 -1.86
C ASP A 20 -18.12 -3.08 -3.09
N GLY A 21 -16.82 -3.00 -2.85
CA GLY A 21 -15.78 -2.82 -3.84
C GLY A 21 -15.22 -4.11 -4.43
N ALA A 22 -13.96 -4.05 -4.85
CA ALA A 22 -13.29 -5.17 -5.51
C ALA A 22 -13.17 -6.40 -4.58
N ARG A 23 -13.30 -7.60 -5.16
CA ARG A 23 -13.12 -8.85 -4.43
C ARG A 23 -11.64 -9.04 -4.06
N CYS A 24 -11.37 -9.30 -2.79
CA CYS A 24 -10.05 -9.66 -2.27
C CYS A 24 -9.83 -11.17 -2.34
N VAL A 25 -8.56 -11.60 -2.43
CA VAL A 25 -8.18 -13.01 -2.34
C VAL A 25 -8.54 -13.65 -0.98
N CYS A 26 -8.71 -12.85 0.08
CA CYS A 26 -9.23 -13.35 1.36
C CYS A 26 -10.72 -13.71 1.34
N GLY A 27 -11.42 -13.50 0.22
CA GLY A 27 -12.83 -13.84 0.02
C GLY A 27 -13.83 -12.71 0.30
N ARG A 28 -13.41 -11.64 0.98
CA ARG A 28 -14.21 -10.43 1.25
C ARG A 28 -14.16 -9.44 0.08
N HIS A 29 -14.96 -8.39 0.17
CA HIS A 29 -14.95 -7.26 -0.75
C HIS A 29 -14.32 -6.04 -0.08
N GLY A 30 -13.67 -5.21 -0.89
CA GLY A 30 -13.28 -3.88 -0.47
C GLY A 30 -12.02 -3.77 0.36
N CYS A 31 -11.26 -4.85 0.55
CA CYS A 31 -10.02 -4.78 1.30
C CYS A 31 -9.02 -3.81 0.65
N PHE A 32 -8.18 -3.11 1.43
CA PHE A 32 -7.08 -2.31 0.89
C PHE A 32 -6.22 -3.10 -0.12
N GLU A 33 -5.93 -4.37 0.17
CA GLU A 33 -5.17 -5.25 -0.72
C GLU A 33 -5.86 -5.50 -2.07
N ALA A 34 -7.20 -5.45 -2.14
CA ALA A 34 -7.93 -5.61 -3.40
C ALA A 34 -7.74 -4.44 -4.37
N TYR A 35 -7.01 -3.40 -3.96
CA TYR A 35 -6.64 -2.23 -4.77
C TYR A 35 -5.12 -2.03 -4.84
N ALA A 36 -4.44 -2.15 -3.71
CA ALA A 36 -3.00 -1.85 -3.61
C ALA A 36 -2.10 -3.10 -3.74
N GLY A 37 -2.68 -4.30 -3.72
CA GLY A 37 -1.93 -5.53 -3.98
C GLY A 37 -1.39 -5.56 -5.41
N GLY A 38 -0.15 -6.04 -5.60
CA GLY A 38 0.42 -6.15 -6.95
C GLY A 38 -0.45 -6.99 -7.89
N TRP A 39 -0.99 -8.11 -7.39
CA TRP A 39 -1.94 -8.94 -8.13
C TRP A 39 -3.22 -8.19 -8.51
N ALA A 40 -3.70 -7.29 -7.64
CA ALA A 40 -4.92 -6.53 -7.87
C ALA A 40 -4.70 -5.46 -8.94
N ILE A 41 -3.58 -4.74 -8.88
CA ILE A 41 -3.17 -3.79 -9.92
C ILE A 41 -3.10 -4.48 -11.29
N GLU A 42 -2.43 -5.63 -11.36
CA GLU A 42 -2.31 -6.41 -12.60
C GLU A 42 -3.69 -6.86 -13.12
N ALA A 43 -4.55 -7.39 -12.25
CA ALA A 43 -5.88 -7.86 -12.61
C ALA A 43 -6.82 -6.73 -13.06
N HIS A 44 -6.81 -5.58 -12.38
CA HIS A 44 -7.65 -4.44 -12.75
C HIS A 44 -7.22 -3.85 -14.10
N TYR A 45 -5.91 -3.73 -14.34
CA TYR A 45 -5.41 -3.27 -15.63
C TYR A 45 -5.74 -4.24 -16.77
N GLU A 46 -5.58 -5.55 -16.55
CA GLU A 46 -6.00 -6.57 -17.53
C GLU A 46 -7.50 -6.47 -17.81
N LYS A 47 -8.33 -6.30 -16.78
CA LYS A 47 -9.79 -6.15 -16.95
C LYS A 47 -10.16 -4.92 -17.78
N MET A 48 -9.45 -3.80 -17.60
CA MET A 48 -9.74 -2.55 -18.31
C MET A 48 -9.26 -2.57 -19.77
N THR A 49 -8.16 -3.26 -20.05
CA THR A 49 -7.43 -3.11 -21.33
C THR A 49 -7.33 -4.39 -22.16
N GLY A 50 -7.62 -5.55 -21.56
CA GLY A 50 -7.34 -6.87 -22.12
C GLY A 50 -5.86 -7.26 -22.13
N ARG A 51 -4.96 -6.43 -21.58
CA ARG A 51 -3.50 -6.64 -21.64
C ARG A 51 -2.94 -7.07 -20.29
N ARG A 52 -2.11 -8.12 -20.31
CA ARG A 52 -1.36 -8.58 -19.14
C ARG A 52 -0.02 -7.87 -19.06
N LEU A 53 0.19 -7.12 -17.99
CA LEU A 53 1.44 -6.45 -17.65
C LEU A 53 1.71 -6.60 -16.16
N LYS A 54 2.97 -6.55 -15.75
CA LYS A 54 3.36 -6.47 -14.34
C LYS A 54 3.06 -5.10 -13.75
N ALA A 55 2.79 -5.06 -12.45
CA ALA A 55 2.48 -3.80 -11.75
C ALA A 55 3.54 -2.70 -11.97
N SER A 56 4.83 -3.08 -12.06
CA SER A 56 5.93 -2.17 -12.38
C SER A 56 5.88 -1.62 -13.80
N GLU A 57 5.49 -2.44 -14.79
CA GLU A 57 5.31 -2.01 -16.18
C GLU A 57 4.09 -1.09 -16.32
N ILE A 58 3.02 -1.38 -15.58
CA ILE A 58 1.83 -0.52 -15.50
C ILE A 58 2.23 0.84 -14.90
N TRP A 59 3.04 0.86 -13.83
CA TRP A 59 3.54 2.09 -13.23
C TRP A 59 4.34 2.96 -14.22
N ALA A 60 5.20 2.32 -15.00
CA ALA A 60 6.04 3.00 -15.99
C ALA A 60 5.20 3.69 -17.08
N ARG A 61 4.00 3.16 -17.39
CA ARG A 61 3.11 3.66 -18.44
C ARG A 61 2.11 4.71 -17.97
N ARG A 62 2.00 4.96 -16.66
CA ARG A 62 0.92 5.79 -16.08
C ARG A 62 0.83 7.23 -16.62
N ARG A 63 1.90 7.77 -17.23
CA ARG A 63 1.91 9.11 -17.82
C ARG A 63 1.32 9.14 -19.24
N GLU A 64 1.23 8.00 -19.90
CA GLU A 64 0.85 7.85 -21.31
C GLU A 64 -0.39 6.97 -21.49
N ASP A 65 -0.73 6.15 -20.49
CA ASP A 65 -1.85 5.23 -20.50
C ASP A 65 -2.82 5.59 -19.36
N SER A 66 -4.01 6.07 -19.72
CA SER A 66 -5.05 6.48 -18.76
C SER A 66 -5.57 5.33 -17.91
N SER A 67 -5.57 4.09 -18.42
CA SER A 67 -5.96 2.92 -17.63
C SER A 67 -4.88 2.58 -16.60
N ALA A 68 -3.61 2.72 -16.97
CA ALA A 68 -2.51 2.57 -16.02
C ALA A 68 -2.54 3.65 -14.94
N ALA A 69 -2.86 4.90 -15.33
CA ALA A 69 -3.05 6.01 -14.39
C ALA A 69 -4.18 5.74 -13.41
N GLU A 70 -5.35 5.29 -13.89
CA GLU A 70 -6.52 5.05 -13.04
C GLU A 70 -6.29 3.93 -12.02
N VAL A 71 -5.70 2.81 -12.44
CA VAL A 71 -5.42 1.69 -11.52
C VAL A 71 -4.44 2.13 -10.41
N TRP A 72 -3.39 2.86 -10.76
CA TRP A 72 -2.45 3.36 -9.76
C TRP A 72 -3.01 4.48 -8.89
N ARG A 73 -3.86 5.35 -9.43
CA ARG A 73 -4.58 6.37 -8.66
C ARG A 73 -5.40 5.71 -7.55
N ARG A 74 -6.15 4.64 -7.87
CA ARG A 74 -6.94 3.88 -6.89
C ARG A 74 -6.06 3.16 -5.88
N ALA A 75 -4.93 2.61 -6.30
CA ALA A 75 -3.98 1.97 -5.39
C ALA A 75 -3.36 2.99 -4.40
N ILE A 76 -2.93 4.16 -4.90
CA ILE A 76 -2.38 5.25 -4.07
C ILE A 76 -3.41 5.73 -3.06
N GLU A 77 -4.66 5.92 -3.49
CA GLU A 77 -5.75 6.34 -2.62
C GLU A 77 -6.02 5.32 -1.51
N ALA A 78 -6.08 4.03 -1.83
CA ALA A 78 -6.20 2.97 -0.84
C ALA A 78 -5.02 2.97 0.15
N LEU A 79 -3.79 3.09 -0.34
CA LEU A 79 -2.60 3.15 0.52
C LEU A 79 -2.64 4.37 1.45
N ALA A 80 -2.98 5.54 0.93
CA ALA A 80 -3.06 6.76 1.72
C ALA A 80 -4.13 6.69 2.83
N HIS A 81 -5.28 6.08 2.56
CA HIS A 81 -6.31 5.82 3.59
C HIS A 81 -5.86 4.76 4.60
N LEU A 82 -5.08 3.76 4.18
CA LEU A 82 -4.51 2.78 5.10
C LEU A 82 -3.51 3.46 6.06
N LEU A 83 -2.63 4.31 5.53
CA LEU A 83 -1.70 5.12 6.32
C LEU A 83 -2.46 6.03 7.31
N LEU A 84 -3.48 6.74 6.85
CA LEU A 84 -4.36 7.54 7.72
C LEU A 84 -4.99 6.72 8.84
N THR A 85 -5.48 5.52 8.51
CA THR A 85 -6.09 4.60 9.49
C THR A 85 -5.07 4.17 10.55
N LEU A 86 -3.84 3.84 10.15
CA LEU A 86 -2.78 3.45 11.06
C LEU A 86 -2.37 4.61 11.97
N SER A 87 -2.20 5.80 11.40
CA SER A 87 -1.94 7.03 12.14
C SER A 87 -3.04 7.32 13.17
N ALA A 88 -4.31 7.22 12.80
CA ALA A 88 -5.44 7.45 13.71
C ALA A 88 -5.50 6.43 14.87
N VAL A 89 -5.01 5.21 14.65
CA VAL A 89 -5.01 4.14 15.67
C VAL A 89 -3.80 4.23 16.60
N ALA A 90 -2.64 4.64 16.09
CA ALA A 90 -1.37 4.45 16.78
C ALA A 90 -0.56 5.73 17.03
N ASP A 91 -0.96 6.88 16.47
CA ASP A 91 -0.28 8.18 16.61
C ASP A 91 1.23 8.08 16.41
N VAL A 92 1.62 7.57 15.23
CA VAL A 92 3.02 7.29 14.91
C VAL A 92 3.72 8.52 14.35
N GLY A 93 4.98 8.73 14.75
CA GLY A 93 5.80 9.80 14.16
C GLY A 93 6.33 9.49 12.75
N ALA A 94 6.31 8.22 12.33
CA ALA A 94 6.78 7.82 11.01
C ALA A 94 6.13 6.51 10.53
N GLU A 95 5.91 6.43 9.22
CA GLU A 95 5.39 5.26 8.52
C GLU A 95 6.35 4.84 7.41
N VAL A 96 6.74 3.56 7.42
CA VAL A 96 7.80 3.06 6.55
C VAL A 96 7.24 2.11 5.50
N LEU A 97 7.32 2.50 4.23
CA LEU A 97 6.84 1.72 3.10
C LEU A 97 7.90 0.69 2.66
N ARG A 98 7.52 -0.59 2.61
CA ARG A 98 8.37 -1.70 2.14
C ARG A 98 7.81 -2.32 0.87
N GLY A 99 8.65 -3.11 0.18
CA GLY A 99 8.27 -3.86 -1.01
C GLY A 99 8.23 -2.99 -2.24
N ALA A 100 7.52 -3.43 -3.29
CA ALA A 100 7.48 -2.74 -4.57
C ALA A 100 7.06 -1.27 -4.44
N ILE A 101 6.17 -0.92 -3.51
CA ILE A 101 5.72 0.46 -3.27
C ILE A 101 6.85 1.33 -2.71
N GLY A 102 7.68 0.78 -1.81
CA GLY A 102 8.80 1.46 -1.16
C GLY A 102 10.14 1.36 -1.90
N GLU A 103 10.18 0.75 -3.09
CA GLU A 103 11.41 0.71 -3.89
C GLU A 103 11.78 2.12 -4.36
N ARG A 104 13.02 2.53 -4.07
CA ARG A 104 13.56 3.81 -4.51
C ARG A 104 13.65 3.87 -6.03
N GLY A 105 13.27 5.02 -6.59
CA GLY A 105 13.21 5.25 -8.02
C GLY A 105 11.79 5.06 -8.55
N GLY A 106 11.30 6.06 -9.28
CA GLY A 106 9.99 6.02 -9.94
C GLY A 106 8.87 6.82 -9.27
N GLY A 107 9.05 7.33 -8.05
CA GLY A 107 8.13 8.27 -7.39
C GLY A 107 6.93 7.66 -6.66
N ARG A 108 6.84 6.32 -6.56
CA ARG A 108 5.69 5.62 -5.94
C ARG A 108 5.47 6.02 -4.48
N ALA A 109 6.52 5.91 -3.67
CA ALA A 109 6.46 6.28 -2.26
C ALA A 109 6.14 7.76 -2.07
N ASP A 110 6.66 8.63 -2.94
CA ASP A 110 6.42 10.08 -2.88
C ASP A 110 4.96 10.41 -3.22
N GLU A 111 4.37 9.76 -4.23
CA GLU A 111 2.96 9.93 -4.59
C GLU A 111 2.02 9.43 -3.47
N VAL A 112 2.37 8.33 -2.79
CA VAL A 112 1.63 7.85 -1.60
C VAL A 112 1.75 8.82 -0.43
N ALA A 113 2.97 9.30 -0.15
CA ALA A 113 3.23 10.25 0.94
C ALA A 113 2.47 11.57 0.72
N ALA A 114 2.45 12.08 -0.51
CA ALA A 114 1.69 13.26 -0.88
C ALA A 114 0.19 13.06 -0.67
N ALA A 115 -0.39 11.96 -1.20
CA ALA A 115 -1.81 11.66 -1.03
C ALA A 115 -2.21 11.47 0.44
N TYR A 116 -1.35 10.85 1.25
CA TYR A 116 -1.56 10.72 2.69
C TYR A 116 -1.56 12.10 3.38
N LYS A 117 -0.56 12.94 3.09
CA LYS A 117 -0.47 14.29 3.67
C LYS A 117 -1.68 15.15 3.33
N ASP A 118 -2.14 15.09 2.08
CA ASP A 118 -3.34 15.80 1.64
C ASP A 118 -4.60 15.31 2.38
N LEU A 119 -4.71 14.00 2.66
CA LEU A 119 -5.81 13.42 3.42
C LEU A 119 -5.80 13.80 4.91
N VAL A 120 -4.62 13.87 5.53
CA VAL A 120 -4.49 14.31 6.94
C VAL A 120 -4.88 15.78 7.09
N GLY A 121 -4.48 16.62 6.13
CA GLY A 121 -4.75 18.07 6.17
C GLY A 121 -4.20 18.71 7.44
N ASP A 122 -4.98 19.64 8.01
CA ASP A 122 -4.62 20.38 9.24
C ASP A 122 -5.14 19.70 10.53
N GLY A 123 -5.65 18.47 10.44
CA GLY A 123 -6.32 17.80 11.57
C GLY A 123 -5.37 17.40 12.71
N TRP A 124 -4.26 16.74 12.38
CA TRP A 124 -3.19 16.39 13.32
C TRP A 124 -1.84 16.31 12.59
N GLY A 125 -0.74 16.20 13.34
CA GLY A 125 0.60 16.11 12.76
C GLY A 125 0.74 14.85 11.90
N ALA A 126 0.81 15.01 10.57
CA ALA A 126 1.04 13.90 9.65
C ALA A 126 2.37 13.20 9.96
N ALA A 127 2.37 11.87 9.96
CA ALA A 127 3.56 11.07 10.14
C ALA A 127 4.54 11.24 8.96
N ASP A 128 5.84 11.12 9.22
CA ASP A 128 6.82 11.07 8.15
C ASP A 128 6.70 9.75 7.38
N VAL A 129 6.33 9.82 6.10
CA VAL A 129 6.24 8.64 5.22
C VAL A 129 7.54 8.47 4.44
N ALA A 130 8.19 7.31 4.57
CA ALA A 130 9.48 7.06 3.93
C ALA A 130 9.65 5.61 3.42
N PRO A 131 10.43 5.37 2.36
CA PRO A 131 10.78 4.02 1.94
C PRO A 131 11.73 3.32 2.93
N ALA A 132 11.55 2.01 3.12
CA ALA A 132 12.37 1.20 4.02
C ALA A 132 13.85 1.18 3.62
N LYS A 133 14.74 1.43 4.61
CA LYS A 133 16.20 1.42 4.40
C LYS A 133 16.76 0.00 4.25
N LEU A 134 16.27 -0.96 5.03
CA LEU A 134 16.80 -2.33 5.12
C LEU A 134 16.31 -3.30 4.02
N ARG A 135 15.57 -2.80 3.01
CA ARG A 135 15.15 -3.53 1.79
C ARG A 135 14.85 -5.03 2.03
N ARG A 136 15.60 -5.93 1.37
CA ARG A 136 15.41 -7.39 1.42
C ARG A 136 15.86 -7.99 2.75
N ASP A 137 16.82 -7.35 3.41
CA ASP A 137 17.43 -7.85 4.65
C ASP A 137 16.56 -7.59 5.89
N ALA A 138 15.53 -6.73 5.79
CA ALA A 138 14.65 -6.42 6.92
C ALA A 138 14.03 -7.67 7.58
N THR A 139 13.70 -8.71 6.80
CA THR A 139 13.17 -9.97 7.32
C THR A 139 14.25 -10.78 8.05
N LEU A 140 15.47 -10.81 7.50
CA LEU A 140 16.61 -11.51 8.11
C LEU A 140 17.07 -10.83 9.39
N VAL A 141 17.16 -9.50 9.39
CA VAL A 141 17.47 -8.69 10.58
C VAL A 141 16.38 -8.86 11.63
N GLY A 142 15.11 -8.83 11.23
CA GLY A 142 13.99 -9.07 12.14
C GLY A 142 14.03 -10.47 12.76
N ALA A 143 14.34 -11.51 11.99
CA ALA A 143 14.50 -12.88 12.49
C ALA A 143 15.70 -12.99 13.45
N ALA A 144 16.83 -12.37 13.13
CA ALA A 144 18.02 -12.35 13.97
C ALA A 144 17.76 -11.65 15.31
N LEU A 145 17.03 -10.52 15.31
CA LEU A 145 16.66 -9.79 16.53
C LEU A 145 15.66 -10.55 17.41
N LEU A 146 14.85 -11.44 16.84
CA LEU A 146 13.90 -12.27 17.58
C LEU A 146 14.52 -13.56 18.16
N ALA A 147 15.73 -13.91 17.72
CA ALA A 147 16.46 -15.09 18.17
C ALA A 147 17.45 -14.79 19.32
N LEU A 148 17.55 -13.51 19.73
CA LEU A 148 18.30 -13.02 20.90
C LEU A 148 17.35 -12.83 22.09
#